data_AF-A0A958M7B5-F1
#
_entry.id   AF-A0A958M7B5-F1
#
_cell.length_a   1.000
_cell.length_b   1.000
_cell.length_c   1.000
_cell.angle_alpha   90.00
_cell.angle_beta   90.00
_cell.angle_gamma   90.00
#
_symmetry.space_group_name_H-M   'P 1'
#
loop_
_entity.id
_entity.type
_entity.pdbx_description
1 polymer ?
#
loop_
_entity_poly.entity_id
_entity_poly.type
_entity_poly.pdbx_seq_one_letter_code
_entity_poly.pdbx_strand_id
1 'polypeptide(L)'
;IIFTYFHFASSEALTKAMIKSKAICIAYETVEEEDGSLPLLIPMSEVAGRMAIQQGAKYLEKPVKGKGVLLGGVPGVSPGRVLVLGAGTVGIQAAKMAAGLGAHVTIMDVSMKRLRYVNDIMPSHVVTAFSNEYNIRKHIKTHDLIIGGVLLKGAKAPNLITKDMLKEMHPGTVIVDVAVDQGGCVETTKPTTHEDPTFIIDDVVHYCVANMPGAVPYTSTVALTNVTLPYVLNLANLGWQTACKRDKSLKKGLNIVEGEVVYKEIAETFHLEEPVLV
;
A
#
# COMPACT_ATOMS: atom_id res chain seq x y z
N ILE A 1 8.17 26.14 -4.52
CA ILE A 1 8.10 24.96 -3.63
C ILE A 1 6.91 24.13 -4.09
N ILE A 2 7.08 22.82 -4.26
CA ILE A 2 6.01 21.88 -4.55
C ILE A 2 6.04 20.81 -3.46
N PHE A 3 4.92 20.64 -2.77
CA PHE A 3 4.76 19.69 -1.66
C PHE A 3 3.58 18.76 -1.97
N THR A 4 3.87 17.51 -2.34
CA THR A 4 2.90 16.53 -2.85
C THR A 4 3.49 15.11 -2.82
N TYR A 5 2.70 14.09 -3.18
CA TYR A 5 3.23 12.81 -3.61
C TYR A 5 3.91 12.92 -4.98
N PHE A 6 5.12 12.38 -5.12
CA PHE A 6 5.85 12.39 -6.39
C PHE A 6 6.11 10.99 -6.95
N HIS A 7 6.48 10.06 -6.09
CA HIS A 7 6.95 8.71 -6.43
C HIS A 7 8.06 8.75 -7.49
N PHE A 8 9.03 9.66 -7.35
CA PHE A 8 10.07 9.94 -8.34
C PHE A 8 10.80 8.68 -8.85
N ALA A 9 11.14 7.74 -7.97
CA ALA A 9 11.80 6.49 -8.33
C ALA A 9 11.02 5.64 -9.36
N SER A 10 9.71 5.85 -9.49
CA SER A 10 8.87 5.16 -10.49
C SER A 10 8.77 5.88 -11.84
N SER A 11 9.24 7.12 -11.96
CA SER A 11 9.07 7.95 -13.16
C SER A 11 10.30 8.84 -13.44
N GLU A 12 11.16 8.36 -14.33
CA GLU A 12 12.33 9.12 -14.81
C GLU A 12 11.91 10.43 -15.49
N ALA A 13 10.82 10.41 -16.26
CA ALA A 13 10.30 11.58 -16.96
C ALA A 13 9.89 12.69 -15.98
N LEU A 14 9.17 12.35 -14.90
CA LEU A 14 8.80 13.29 -13.85
C LEU A 14 10.05 13.83 -13.13
N THR A 15 11.00 12.96 -12.81
CA THR A 15 12.25 13.34 -12.13
C THR A 15 13.04 14.36 -12.96
N LYS A 16 13.27 14.08 -14.25
CA LYS A 16 13.95 14.99 -15.18
C LYS A 16 13.22 16.33 -15.34
N ALA A 17 11.88 16.30 -15.40
CA ALA A 17 11.08 17.52 -15.50
C ALA A 17 11.22 18.41 -14.25
N MET A 18 11.21 17.80 -13.06
CA MET A 18 11.36 18.54 -11.81
C MET A 18 12.78 19.09 -11.63
N ILE A 19 13.82 18.32 -11.98
CA ILE A 19 15.22 18.79 -12.05
C ILE A 19 15.32 20.04 -12.94
N LYS A 20 14.82 19.95 -14.19
CA LYS A 20 14.87 21.07 -15.15
C LYS A 20 14.15 22.32 -14.65
N SER A 21 13.07 22.16 -13.90
CA SER A 21 12.30 23.29 -13.37
C SER A 21 12.99 24.03 -12.21
N LYS A 22 14.01 23.42 -11.59
CA LYS A 22 14.69 23.92 -10.38
C LYS A 22 13.73 24.15 -9.20
N ALA A 23 12.60 23.45 -9.18
CA ALA A 23 11.66 23.52 -8.07
C ALA A 23 12.27 22.90 -6.80
N ILE A 24 11.82 23.40 -5.64
CA ILE A 24 12.03 22.73 -4.35
C ILE A 24 10.92 21.69 -4.21
N CYS A 25 11.26 20.41 -4.37
CA CYS A 25 10.34 19.28 -4.30
C CYS A 25 10.46 18.59 -2.94
N ILE A 26 9.38 18.66 -2.17
CA ILE A 26 9.24 17.94 -0.90
C ILE A 26 8.18 16.84 -1.10
N ALA A 27 8.54 15.59 -0.88
CA ALA A 27 7.67 14.44 -1.18
C ALA A 27 7.01 13.90 0.09
N TYR A 28 5.67 13.83 0.12
CA TYR A 28 4.89 13.37 1.28
C TYR A 28 5.35 11.99 1.77
N GLU A 29 5.58 11.06 0.85
CA GLU A 29 5.96 9.68 1.07
C GLU A 29 7.38 9.50 1.63
N THR A 30 8.18 10.57 1.71
CA THR A 30 9.55 10.55 2.26
C THR A 30 9.68 11.39 3.53
N VAL A 31 8.65 12.13 3.92
CA VAL A 31 8.59 12.75 5.26
C VAL A 31 8.52 11.63 6.29
N GLU A 32 9.48 11.61 7.21
CA GLU A 32 9.70 10.46 8.08
C GLU A 32 10.11 10.88 9.50
N GLU A 33 9.42 10.33 10.50
CA GLU A 33 9.70 10.59 11.90
C GLU A 33 10.98 9.89 12.39
N GLU A 34 11.38 10.14 13.63
CA GLU A 34 12.57 9.51 14.23
C GLU A 34 12.39 7.99 14.43
N ASP A 35 11.15 7.51 14.57
CA ASP A 35 10.82 6.09 14.68
C ASP A 35 10.74 5.36 13.33
N GLY A 36 11.00 6.07 12.22
CA GLY A 36 10.93 5.56 10.85
C GLY A 36 9.53 5.50 10.26
N SER A 37 8.51 5.99 10.96
CA SER A 37 7.15 6.07 10.42
C SER A 37 7.03 7.17 9.36
N LEU A 38 6.11 6.97 8.41
CA LEU A 38 5.83 7.90 7.30
C LEU A 38 4.48 8.59 7.55
N PRO A 39 4.43 9.67 8.35
CA PRO A 39 3.19 10.25 8.87
C PRO A 39 2.22 10.70 7.79
N LEU A 40 2.73 11.17 6.66
CA LEU A 40 1.89 11.65 5.56
C LEU A 40 1.37 10.51 4.67
N LEU A 41 2.04 9.35 4.67
CA LEU A 41 1.65 8.14 3.94
C LEU A 41 0.67 7.25 4.71
N ILE A 42 0.72 7.28 6.05
CA ILE A 42 -0.13 6.46 6.92
C ILE A 42 -1.61 6.62 6.59
N PRO A 43 -2.21 7.83 6.51
CA PRO A 43 -3.64 7.96 6.25
C PRO A 43 -4.07 7.36 4.91
N MET A 44 -3.24 7.48 3.88
CA MET A 44 -3.53 6.89 2.56
C MET A 44 -3.45 5.37 2.61
N SER A 45 -2.47 4.83 3.35
CA SER A 45 -2.35 3.39 3.62
C SER A 45 -3.56 2.85 4.40
N GLU A 46 -4.08 3.63 5.35
CA GLU A 46 -5.26 3.24 6.11
C GLU A 46 -6.52 3.19 5.25
N VAL A 47 -6.73 4.21 4.41
CA VAL A 47 -7.85 4.23 3.46
C VAL A 47 -7.73 3.07 2.47
N ALA A 48 -6.55 2.86 1.88
CA ALA A 48 -6.32 1.79 0.91
C ALA A 48 -6.57 0.39 1.53
N GLY A 49 -6.06 0.13 2.74
CA GLY A 49 -6.30 -1.13 3.44
C GLY A 49 -7.78 -1.39 3.73
N ARG A 50 -8.55 -0.37 4.10
CA ARG A 50 -9.99 -0.52 4.31
C ARG A 50 -10.74 -0.77 3.00
N MET A 51 -10.40 0.00 1.97
CA MET A 51 -11.00 -0.13 0.65
C MET A 51 -10.68 -1.47 0.00
N ALA A 52 -9.52 -2.06 0.29
CA ALA A 52 -9.13 -3.35 -0.27
C ALA A 52 -10.16 -4.45 0.04
N ILE A 53 -10.75 -4.43 1.24
CA ILE A 53 -11.83 -5.36 1.59
C ILE A 53 -13.14 -5.00 0.92
N GLN A 54 -13.48 -3.71 0.79
CA GLN A 54 -14.71 -3.29 0.11
C GLN A 54 -14.68 -3.68 -1.38
N GLN A 55 -13.55 -3.43 -2.06
CA GLN A 55 -13.36 -3.83 -3.44
C GLN A 55 -13.27 -5.35 -3.57
N GLY A 56 -12.53 -6.02 -2.68
CA GLY A 56 -12.46 -7.48 -2.65
C GLY A 56 -13.83 -8.14 -2.50
N ALA A 57 -14.68 -7.64 -1.60
CA ALA A 57 -16.04 -8.13 -1.41
C ALA A 57 -16.90 -7.91 -2.67
N LYS A 58 -16.83 -6.72 -3.28
CA LYS A 58 -17.51 -6.43 -4.55
C LYS A 58 -17.09 -7.42 -5.65
N TYR A 59 -15.80 -7.64 -5.83
CA TYR A 59 -15.28 -8.51 -6.89
C TYR A 59 -15.36 -10.01 -6.57
N LEU A 60 -15.73 -10.37 -5.35
CA LEU A 60 -16.11 -11.74 -5.01
C LEU A 60 -17.49 -12.13 -5.55
N GLU A 61 -18.33 -11.18 -5.95
CA GLU A 61 -19.67 -11.47 -6.46
C GLU A 61 -19.64 -12.20 -7.81
N LYS A 62 -20.61 -13.10 -8.03
CA LYS A 62 -20.64 -13.94 -9.24
C LYS A 62 -20.82 -13.16 -10.55
N PRO A 63 -21.65 -12.10 -10.65
CA PRO A 63 -21.82 -11.33 -11.89
C PRO A 63 -20.52 -10.68 -12.40
N VAL A 64 -19.59 -10.36 -11.50
CA VAL A 64 -18.26 -9.82 -11.82
C VAL A 64 -17.18 -10.90 -11.86
N LYS A 65 -17.59 -12.17 -12.08
CA LYS A 65 -16.74 -13.36 -12.26
C LYS A 65 -15.99 -13.84 -11.01
N GLY A 66 -16.28 -13.27 -9.84
CA GLY A 66 -15.82 -13.80 -8.57
C GLY A 66 -16.43 -15.15 -8.22
N LYS A 67 -15.96 -15.72 -7.11
CA LYS A 67 -16.41 -17.04 -6.62
C LYS A 67 -17.90 -17.08 -6.23
N GLY A 68 -18.49 -15.94 -5.88
CA GLY A 68 -19.86 -15.82 -5.37
C GLY A 68 -19.94 -15.97 -3.85
N VAL A 69 -18.92 -15.50 -3.11
CA VAL A 69 -18.82 -15.67 -1.66
C VAL A 69 -19.19 -14.37 -0.95
N LEU A 70 -20.16 -14.44 -0.03
CA LEU A 70 -20.44 -13.39 0.93
C LEU A 70 -19.47 -13.52 2.10
N LEU A 71 -18.63 -12.51 2.33
CA LEU A 71 -17.57 -12.57 3.35
C LEU A 71 -18.09 -12.91 4.76
N GLY A 72 -19.24 -12.37 5.16
CA GLY A 72 -19.82 -12.64 6.48
C GLY A 72 -20.58 -13.96 6.61
N GLY A 73 -20.85 -14.65 5.50
CA GLY A 73 -21.77 -15.77 5.49
C GLY A 73 -23.16 -15.38 6.02
N VAL A 74 -23.91 -16.39 6.46
CA VAL A 74 -25.20 -16.26 7.18
C VAL A 74 -25.32 -17.45 8.14
N PRO A 75 -26.21 -17.43 9.15
CA PRO A 75 -26.40 -18.59 10.04
C PRO A 75 -26.59 -19.90 9.26
N GLY A 76 -25.73 -20.90 9.55
CA GLY A 76 -25.72 -22.19 8.86
C GLY A 76 -24.83 -22.25 7.60
N VAL A 77 -24.22 -21.14 7.18
CA VAL A 77 -23.31 -21.06 6.02
C VAL A 77 -21.97 -20.47 6.47
N SER A 78 -20.87 -21.13 6.11
CA SER A 78 -19.54 -20.66 6.49
C SER A 78 -19.21 -19.27 5.92
N PRO A 79 -18.51 -18.41 6.69
CA PRO A 79 -18.04 -17.13 6.19
C PRO A 79 -16.90 -17.32 5.18
N GLY A 80 -16.66 -16.28 4.38
CA GLY A 80 -15.52 -16.22 3.47
C GLY A 80 -14.19 -16.17 4.21
N ARG A 81 -13.12 -16.61 3.54
CA ARG A 81 -11.76 -16.63 4.06
C ARG A 81 -10.90 -15.56 3.39
N VAL A 82 -10.32 -14.67 4.20
CA VAL A 82 -9.48 -13.56 3.74
C VAL A 82 -8.03 -13.79 4.17
N LEU A 83 -7.11 -13.82 3.21
CA LEU A 83 -5.68 -13.87 3.45
C LEU A 83 -5.10 -12.47 3.29
N VAL A 84 -4.36 -11.98 4.28
CA VAL A 84 -3.69 -10.69 4.23
C VAL A 84 -2.18 -10.91 4.29
N LEU A 85 -1.46 -10.51 3.23
CA LEU A 85 -0.01 -10.57 3.16
C LEU A 85 0.57 -9.22 3.60
N GLY A 86 1.21 -9.19 4.76
CA GLY A 86 1.77 -8.00 5.41
C GLY A 86 0.92 -7.55 6.61
N ALA A 87 1.56 -7.32 7.75
CA ALA A 87 0.98 -6.81 8.99
C ALA A 87 1.39 -5.36 9.28
N GLY A 88 1.61 -4.57 8.22
CA GLY A 88 1.75 -3.12 8.27
C GLY A 88 0.39 -2.41 8.35
N THR A 89 0.38 -1.10 8.14
CA THR A 89 -0.83 -0.25 8.21
C THR A 89 -1.95 -0.75 7.30
N VAL A 90 -1.64 -1.03 6.02
CA VAL A 90 -2.59 -1.56 5.03
C VAL A 90 -3.21 -2.87 5.53
N GLY A 91 -2.37 -3.84 5.90
CA GLY A 91 -2.83 -5.17 6.31
C GLY A 91 -3.63 -5.17 7.60
N ILE A 92 -3.24 -4.36 8.60
CA ILE A 92 -4.00 -4.21 9.85
C ILE A 92 -5.41 -3.65 9.56
N GLN A 93 -5.51 -2.65 8.68
CA GLN A 93 -6.79 -2.03 8.36
C GLN A 93 -7.66 -2.95 7.49
N ALA A 94 -7.05 -3.71 6.58
CA ALA A 94 -7.72 -4.75 5.82
C ALA A 94 -8.25 -5.86 6.75
N ALA A 95 -7.43 -6.37 7.68
CA ALA A 95 -7.86 -7.37 8.65
C ALA A 95 -9.02 -6.89 9.53
N LYS A 96 -8.98 -5.63 10.02
CA LYS A 96 -10.08 -5.02 10.77
C LYS A 96 -11.38 -4.98 9.97
N MET A 97 -11.33 -4.56 8.71
CA MET A 97 -12.51 -4.49 7.86
C MET A 97 -13.07 -5.88 7.54
N ALA A 98 -12.21 -6.83 7.18
CA ALA A 98 -12.62 -8.21 6.91
C ALA A 98 -13.26 -8.86 8.14
N ALA A 99 -12.64 -8.71 9.31
CA ALA A 99 -13.17 -9.20 10.57
C ALA A 99 -14.51 -8.55 10.93
N GLY A 100 -14.67 -7.25 10.67
CA GLY A 100 -15.92 -6.52 10.89
C GLY A 100 -17.06 -6.97 9.96
N LEU A 101 -16.75 -7.48 8.77
CA LEU A 101 -17.72 -8.14 7.89
C LEU A 101 -18.06 -9.57 8.31
N GLY A 102 -17.35 -10.14 9.29
CA GLY A 102 -17.55 -11.53 9.76
C GLY A 102 -16.71 -12.58 9.03
N ALA A 103 -15.75 -12.17 8.19
CA ALA A 103 -14.87 -13.10 7.48
C ALA A 103 -13.86 -13.76 8.42
N HIS A 104 -13.44 -14.98 8.12
CA HIS A 104 -12.27 -15.59 8.77
C HIS A 104 -11.00 -15.01 8.16
N VAL A 105 -10.14 -14.40 8.98
CA VAL A 105 -8.96 -13.68 8.49
C VAL A 105 -7.70 -14.42 8.91
N THR A 106 -6.81 -14.69 7.95
CA THR A 106 -5.43 -15.07 8.21
C THR A 106 -4.54 -13.92 7.79
N ILE A 107 -3.73 -13.38 8.71
CA ILE A 107 -2.75 -12.32 8.40
C ILE A 107 -1.33 -12.83 8.59
N MET A 108 -0.49 -12.57 7.58
CA MET A 108 0.87 -13.10 7.48
C MET A 108 1.91 -11.99 7.47
N ASP A 109 3.02 -12.19 8.17
CA ASP A 109 4.17 -11.28 8.19
C ASP A 109 5.44 -12.06 8.57
N VAL A 110 6.60 -11.51 8.24
CA VAL A 110 7.91 -12.06 8.64
C VAL A 110 8.32 -11.57 10.04
N SER A 111 7.70 -10.49 10.53
CA SER A 111 7.99 -9.89 11.82
C SER A 111 7.13 -10.49 12.93
N MET A 112 7.76 -11.30 13.80
CA MET A 112 7.10 -11.81 15.00
C MET A 112 6.59 -10.70 15.93
N LYS A 113 7.25 -9.53 15.95
CA LYS A 113 6.77 -8.37 16.72
C LYS A 113 5.42 -7.88 16.20
N ARG A 114 5.26 -7.79 14.87
CA ARG A 114 3.99 -7.40 14.23
C ARG A 114 2.91 -8.45 14.46
N LEU A 115 3.22 -9.74 14.29
CA LEU A 115 2.25 -10.81 14.49
C LEU A 115 1.75 -10.86 15.94
N ARG A 116 2.63 -10.71 16.94
CA ARG A 116 2.20 -10.60 18.35
C ARG A 116 1.25 -9.42 18.57
N TYR A 117 1.64 -8.24 18.08
CA TYR A 117 0.78 -7.05 18.19
C TYR A 117 -0.60 -7.26 17.57
N VAL A 118 -0.67 -7.84 16.37
CA VAL A 118 -1.94 -8.15 15.70
C VAL A 118 -2.77 -9.14 16.51
N ASN A 119 -2.14 -10.19 17.05
CA ASN A 119 -2.82 -11.17 17.89
C ASN A 119 -3.40 -10.54 19.18
N ASP A 120 -2.73 -9.53 19.74
CA ASP A 120 -3.19 -8.86 20.96
C ASP A 120 -4.38 -7.90 20.72
N ILE A 121 -4.46 -7.29 19.54
CA ILE A 121 -5.47 -6.24 19.25
C ILE A 121 -6.68 -6.72 18.44
N MET A 122 -6.61 -7.89 17.81
CA MET A 122 -7.65 -8.36 16.89
C MET A 122 -8.62 -9.35 17.56
N PRO A 123 -9.85 -9.48 17.03
CA PRO A 123 -10.77 -10.54 17.42
C PRO A 123 -10.19 -11.94 17.19
N SER A 124 -10.73 -12.94 17.90
CA SER A 124 -10.24 -14.34 17.85
C SER A 124 -10.37 -15.03 16.49
N HIS A 125 -11.23 -14.53 15.60
CA HIS A 125 -11.38 -15.01 14.22
C HIS A 125 -10.38 -14.37 13.24
N VAL A 126 -9.45 -13.56 13.73
CA VAL A 126 -8.26 -13.10 13.01
C VAL A 126 -7.04 -13.85 13.54
N VAL A 127 -6.54 -14.80 12.76
CA VAL A 127 -5.38 -15.61 13.11
C VAL A 127 -4.12 -15.11 12.44
N THR A 128 -2.99 -15.23 13.13
CA THR A 128 -1.68 -14.83 12.62
C THR A 128 -0.89 -16.04 12.13
N ALA A 129 -0.13 -15.88 11.05
CA ALA A 129 0.74 -16.92 10.55
C ALA A 129 2.08 -16.33 10.08
N PHE A 130 3.18 -17.07 10.27
CA PHE A 130 4.49 -16.60 9.82
C PHE A 130 4.58 -16.65 8.29
N SER A 131 5.07 -15.58 7.67
CA SER A 131 5.20 -15.49 6.21
C SER A 131 6.42 -16.25 5.70
N ASN A 132 6.19 -17.36 5.03
CA ASN A 132 7.16 -18.12 4.24
C ASN A 132 6.43 -18.80 3.07
N GLU A 133 7.16 -19.25 2.05
CA GLU A 133 6.56 -19.82 0.84
C GLU A 133 5.62 -20.99 1.15
N TYR A 134 6.01 -21.88 2.07
CA TYR A 134 5.20 -23.04 2.48
C TYR A 134 3.82 -22.60 3.01
N ASN A 135 3.80 -21.63 3.93
CA ASN A 135 2.56 -21.13 4.51
C ASN A 135 1.73 -20.37 3.48
N ILE A 136 2.36 -19.58 2.58
CA ILE A 136 1.64 -18.88 1.52
C ILE A 136 0.96 -19.91 0.61
N ARG A 137 1.69 -20.90 0.07
CA ARG A 137 1.13 -21.98 -0.77
C ARG A 137 0.01 -22.74 -0.06
N LYS A 138 0.13 -22.97 1.25
CA LYS A 138 -0.94 -23.60 2.05
C LYS A 138 -2.22 -22.75 2.08
N HIS A 139 -2.10 -21.44 2.32
CA HIS A 139 -3.26 -20.58 2.51
C HIS A 139 -3.94 -20.20 1.18
N ILE A 140 -3.20 -19.91 0.11
CA ILE A 140 -3.80 -19.51 -1.18
C ILE A 140 -4.78 -20.54 -1.76
N LYS A 141 -4.61 -21.83 -1.42
CA LYS A 141 -5.49 -22.92 -1.84
C LYS A 141 -6.90 -22.83 -1.28
N THR A 142 -7.09 -22.10 -0.19
CA THR A 142 -8.33 -22.19 0.61
C THR A 142 -8.98 -20.84 0.89
N HIS A 143 -8.31 -19.74 0.55
CA HIS A 143 -8.82 -18.38 0.77
C HIS A 143 -9.53 -17.86 -0.47
N ASP A 144 -10.62 -17.14 -0.25
CA ASP A 144 -11.48 -16.61 -1.31
C ASP A 144 -10.98 -15.24 -1.77
N LEU A 145 -10.45 -14.45 -0.83
CA LEU A 145 -9.91 -13.11 -1.06
C LEU A 145 -8.50 -13.01 -0.48
N ILE A 146 -7.57 -12.50 -1.28
CA ILE A 146 -6.18 -12.29 -0.90
C ILE A 146 -5.86 -10.80 -1.04
N ILE A 147 -5.30 -10.21 0.01
CA ILE A 147 -4.88 -8.80 0.05
C ILE A 147 -3.36 -8.74 0.09
N GLY A 148 -2.77 -8.12 -0.94
CA GLY A 148 -1.35 -7.76 -0.98
C GLY A 148 -1.11 -6.43 -0.30
N GLY A 149 -0.61 -6.45 0.94
CA GLY A 149 -0.37 -5.25 1.77
C GLY A 149 1.10 -5.09 2.18
N VAL A 150 2.03 -5.62 1.38
CA VAL A 150 3.47 -5.60 1.67
C VAL A 150 4.09 -4.34 1.09
N LEU A 151 4.79 -3.61 1.95
CA LEU A 151 5.49 -2.38 1.62
C LEU A 151 6.95 -2.52 2.06
N LEU A 152 7.88 -2.43 1.12
CA LEU A 152 9.29 -2.26 1.42
C LEU A 152 9.67 -0.80 1.10
N LYS A 153 10.21 -0.10 2.09
CA LYS A 153 10.59 1.30 1.91
C LYS A 153 11.67 1.43 0.83
N GLY A 154 11.42 2.27 -0.17
CA GLY A 154 12.40 2.61 -1.22
C GLY A 154 12.75 1.46 -2.18
N ALA A 155 12.07 0.31 -2.10
CA ALA A 155 12.37 -0.86 -2.90
C ALA A 155 11.10 -1.45 -3.52
N LYS A 156 11.27 -2.15 -4.64
CA LYS A 156 10.17 -2.91 -5.25
C LYS A 156 9.68 -3.98 -4.28
N ALA A 157 8.36 -4.15 -4.18
CA ALA A 157 7.79 -5.24 -3.39
C ALA A 157 8.23 -6.61 -3.95
N PRO A 158 8.53 -7.60 -3.09
CA PRO A 158 8.88 -8.93 -3.55
C PRO A 158 7.63 -9.66 -4.07
N ASN A 159 7.80 -10.46 -5.13
CA ASN A 159 6.75 -11.33 -5.62
C ASN A 159 6.55 -12.50 -4.63
N LEU A 160 5.56 -12.37 -3.74
CA LEU A 160 5.21 -13.39 -2.75
C LEU A 160 4.34 -14.51 -3.31
N ILE A 161 3.55 -14.19 -4.34
CA ILE A 161 2.77 -15.15 -5.11
C ILE A 161 3.30 -15.12 -6.53
N THR A 162 3.84 -16.24 -6.99
CA THR A 162 4.32 -16.43 -8.35
C THR A 162 3.17 -16.84 -9.28
N LYS A 163 3.40 -16.75 -10.58
CA LYS A 163 2.39 -17.12 -11.59
C LYS A 163 2.01 -18.60 -11.50
N ASP A 164 2.94 -19.50 -11.17
CA ASP A 164 2.63 -20.93 -11.01
C ASP A 164 1.67 -21.19 -9.84
N MET A 165 1.77 -20.41 -8.76
CA MET A 165 0.94 -20.54 -7.58
C MET A 165 -0.54 -20.22 -7.86
N LEU A 166 -0.87 -19.45 -8.89
CA LEU A 166 -2.26 -19.11 -9.24
C LEU A 166 -3.09 -20.35 -9.57
N LYS A 167 -2.48 -21.36 -10.20
CA LYS A 167 -3.15 -22.63 -10.56
C LYS A 167 -3.54 -23.47 -9.35
N GLU A 168 -2.96 -23.18 -8.19
CA GLU A 168 -3.30 -23.83 -6.93
C GLU A 168 -4.51 -23.17 -6.24
N MET A 169 -4.95 -22.01 -6.72
CA MET A 169 -6.10 -21.27 -6.18
C MET A 169 -7.41 -21.82 -6.73
N HIS A 170 -8.50 -21.55 -6.02
CA HIS A 170 -9.83 -21.86 -6.53
C HIS A 170 -10.27 -20.85 -7.60
N PRO A 171 -10.95 -21.29 -8.66
CA PRO A 171 -11.55 -20.37 -9.64
C PRO A 171 -12.46 -19.34 -8.98
N GLY A 172 -12.30 -18.08 -9.38
CA GLY A 172 -13.03 -16.94 -8.83
C GLY A 172 -12.44 -16.38 -7.53
N THR A 173 -11.30 -16.90 -7.04
CA THR A 173 -10.52 -16.22 -5.99
C THR A 173 -10.15 -14.81 -6.46
N VAL A 174 -10.21 -13.85 -5.55
CA VAL A 174 -9.91 -12.44 -5.82
C VAL A 174 -8.59 -12.07 -5.15
N ILE A 175 -7.70 -11.44 -5.89
CA ILE A 175 -6.49 -10.79 -5.39
C ILE A 175 -6.69 -9.28 -5.48
N VAL A 176 -6.52 -8.58 -4.36
CA VAL A 176 -6.44 -7.12 -4.31
C VAL A 176 -5.00 -6.77 -3.93
N ASP A 177 -4.21 -6.33 -4.90
CA ASP A 177 -2.81 -5.98 -4.68
C ASP A 177 -2.67 -4.47 -4.44
N VAL A 178 -2.61 -4.08 -3.17
CA VAL A 178 -2.42 -2.68 -2.74
C VAL A 178 -0.95 -2.26 -2.94
N ALA A 179 -0.02 -3.20 -3.04
CA ALA A 179 1.39 -2.92 -3.31
C ALA A 179 1.68 -2.59 -4.78
N VAL A 180 0.65 -2.54 -5.63
CA VAL A 180 0.77 -2.22 -7.07
C VAL A 180 1.48 -0.88 -7.33
N ASP A 181 1.34 0.09 -6.42
CA ASP A 181 2.04 1.39 -6.48
C ASP A 181 3.56 1.24 -6.52
N GLN A 182 4.08 0.10 -6.07
CA GLN A 182 5.51 -0.25 -6.05
C GLN A 182 5.82 -1.51 -6.87
N GLY A 183 4.96 -1.83 -7.84
CA GLY A 183 5.12 -2.96 -8.75
C GLY A 183 4.39 -4.24 -8.34
N GLY A 184 3.73 -4.27 -7.17
CA GLY A 184 2.92 -5.40 -6.71
C GLY A 184 3.70 -6.47 -5.94
N CYS A 185 3.01 -7.20 -5.08
CA CYS A 185 3.56 -8.37 -4.38
C CYS A 185 3.13 -9.71 -5.02
N VAL A 186 2.45 -9.65 -6.16
CA VAL A 186 2.07 -10.82 -6.98
C VAL A 186 2.72 -10.67 -8.36
N GLU A 187 3.37 -11.72 -8.86
CA GLU A 187 4.14 -11.67 -10.12
C GLU A 187 3.28 -11.24 -11.33
N THR A 188 1.99 -11.56 -11.30
CA THR A 188 1.02 -11.23 -12.35
C THR A 188 0.39 -9.85 -12.21
N THR A 189 0.74 -9.08 -11.18
CA THR A 189 0.20 -7.73 -10.95
C THR A 189 0.53 -6.81 -12.12
N LYS A 190 -0.51 -6.12 -12.60
CA LYS A 190 -0.43 -5.06 -13.61
C LYS A 190 -1.30 -3.89 -13.14
N PRO A 191 -0.80 -2.66 -13.10
CA PRO A 191 -1.60 -1.51 -12.72
C PRO A 191 -2.89 -1.39 -13.54
N THR A 192 -4.02 -1.25 -12.85
CA THR A 192 -5.33 -0.99 -13.44
C THR A 192 -5.86 0.40 -13.04
N THR A 193 -7.00 0.81 -13.60
CA THR A 193 -7.62 2.11 -13.31
C THR A 193 -8.98 1.95 -12.65
N HIS A 194 -9.57 3.03 -12.14
CA HIS A 194 -10.95 2.96 -11.63
C HIS A 194 -11.99 2.62 -12.71
N GLU A 195 -11.70 2.90 -13.98
CA GLU A 195 -12.58 2.63 -15.12
C GLU A 195 -12.49 1.17 -15.57
N ASP A 196 -11.28 0.61 -15.62
CA ASP A 196 -11.04 -0.80 -15.92
C ASP A 196 -10.23 -1.43 -14.77
N PRO A 197 -10.89 -1.80 -13.65
CA PRO A 197 -10.22 -2.09 -12.39
C PRO A 197 -9.68 -3.50 -12.26
N THR A 198 -10.14 -4.44 -13.10
CA THR A 198 -9.84 -5.86 -12.92
C THR A 198 -9.49 -6.59 -14.21
N PHE A 199 -8.61 -7.58 -14.10
CA PHE A 199 -8.36 -8.57 -15.15
C PHE A 199 -8.34 -9.98 -14.54
N ILE A 200 -8.37 -11.02 -15.39
CA ILE A 200 -8.40 -12.41 -14.94
C ILE A 200 -7.21 -13.17 -15.54
N ILE A 201 -6.50 -13.92 -14.70
CA ILE A 201 -5.44 -14.85 -15.10
C ILE A 201 -5.66 -16.15 -14.34
N ASP A 202 -5.66 -17.29 -15.03
CA ASP A 202 -5.87 -18.62 -14.45
C ASP A 202 -7.11 -18.69 -13.54
N ASP A 203 -8.22 -18.08 -14.00
CA ASP A 203 -9.49 -17.94 -13.28
C ASP A 203 -9.44 -17.14 -11.96
N VAL A 204 -8.33 -16.47 -11.67
CA VAL A 204 -8.15 -15.58 -10.51
C VAL A 204 -8.39 -14.14 -10.94
N VAL A 205 -9.30 -13.46 -10.25
CA VAL A 205 -9.63 -12.05 -10.48
C VAL A 205 -8.56 -11.19 -9.80
N HIS A 206 -7.93 -10.29 -10.56
CA HIS A 206 -6.94 -9.36 -10.05
C HIS A 206 -7.52 -7.95 -10.02
N TYR A 207 -7.48 -7.30 -8.87
CA TYR A 207 -7.75 -5.88 -8.69
C TYR A 207 -6.45 -5.19 -8.28
N CYS A 208 -5.96 -4.29 -9.14
CA CYS A 208 -4.62 -3.70 -9.03
C CYS A 208 -4.68 -2.18 -9.29
N VAL A 209 -5.71 -1.51 -8.77
CA VAL A 209 -5.85 -0.06 -8.94
C VAL A 209 -4.88 0.65 -8.00
N ALA A 210 -3.93 1.40 -8.58
CA ALA A 210 -2.88 2.12 -7.86
C ALA A 210 -3.45 3.13 -6.83
N ASN A 211 -4.20 4.13 -7.30
CA ASN A 211 -4.75 5.15 -6.42
C ASN A 211 -6.12 4.75 -5.83
N MET A 212 -6.17 3.71 -4.99
CA MET A 212 -7.41 3.30 -4.31
C MET A 212 -8.07 4.46 -3.53
N PRO A 213 -7.34 5.25 -2.71
CA PRO A 213 -7.93 6.35 -1.94
C PRO A 213 -8.61 7.43 -2.80
N GLY A 214 -8.26 7.53 -4.08
CA GLY A 214 -8.89 8.43 -5.03
C GLY A 214 -10.38 8.17 -5.26
N ALA A 215 -10.89 6.97 -4.97
CA ALA A 215 -12.31 6.66 -5.10
C ALA A 215 -13.17 7.16 -3.92
N VAL A 216 -12.56 7.64 -2.83
CA VAL A 216 -13.27 8.17 -1.65
C VAL A 216 -12.76 9.57 -1.26
N PRO A 217 -12.80 10.55 -2.20
CA PRO A 217 -12.10 11.83 -2.05
C PRO A 217 -12.53 12.63 -0.82
N TYR A 218 -13.80 12.52 -0.39
CA TYR A 218 -14.26 13.18 0.83
C TYR A 218 -13.48 12.71 2.06
N THR A 219 -13.34 11.39 2.21
CA THR A 219 -12.62 10.78 3.34
C THR A 219 -11.11 10.96 3.19
N SER A 220 -10.55 10.66 2.01
CA SER A 220 -9.10 10.69 1.80
C SER A 220 -8.53 12.11 1.85
N THR A 221 -9.26 13.12 1.33
CA THR A 221 -8.83 14.52 1.43
C THR A 221 -8.72 14.94 2.89
N VAL A 222 -9.78 14.75 3.69
CA VAL A 222 -9.77 15.15 5.10
C VAL A 222 -8.66 14.42 5.86
N ALA A 223 -8.51 13.11 5.63
CA ALA A 223 -7.47 12.30 6.28
C ALA A 223 -6.05 12.79 5.95
N LEU A 224 -5.77 13.11 4.68
CA LEU A 224 -4.47 13.64 4.25
C LEU A 224 -4.24 15.07 4.78
N THR A 225 -5.22 15.96 4.65
CA THR A 225 -5.06 17.37 5.04
C THR A 225 -4.88 17.54 6.54
N ASN A 226 -5.48 16.67 7.35
CA ASN A 226 -5.30 16.71 8.82
C ASN A 226 -3.83 16.52 9.22
N VAL A 227 -3.08 15.69 8.49
CA VAL A 227 -1.66 15.44 8.79
C VAL A 227 -0.71 16.35 8.02
N THR A 228 -1.10 16.86 6.83
CA THR A 228 -0.24 17.76 6.05
C THR A 228 -0.34 19.21 6.49
N LEU A 229 -1.47 19.65 7.05
CA LEU A 229 -1.71 21.06 7.40
C LEU A 229 -0.62 21.67 8.30
N PRO A 230 -0.12 21.02 9.36
CA PRO A 230 0.97 21.56 10.17
C PRO A 230 2.25 21.86 9.35
N TYR A 231 2.62 20.94 8.44
CA TYR A 231 3.77 21.11 7.55
C TYR A 231 3.55 22.25 6.55
N VAL A 232 2.35 22.35 5.99
CA VAL A 232 1.97 23.44 5.06
C VAL A 232 2.08 24.80 5.74
N LEU A 233 1.57 24.94 6.97
CA LEU A 233 1.66 26.19 7.74
C LEU A 233 3.13 26.53 8.06
N ASN A 234 3.95 25.55 8.43
CA ASN A 234 5.38 25.76 8.67
C ASN A 234 6.10 26.24 7.41
N LEU A 235 5.86 25.60 6.27
CA LEU A 235 6.43 25.99 4.99
C LEU A 235 5.98 27.39 4.56
N ALA A 236 4.71 27.71 4.73
CA ALA A 236 4.14 29.01 4.37
C ALA A 236 4.69 30.16 5.22
N ASN A 237 4.84 29.96 6.53
CA ASN A 237 5.27 31.01 7.45
C ASN A 237 6.79 31.20 7.49
N LEU A 238 7.57 30.13 7.32
CA LEU A 238 9.02 30.15 7.56
C LEU A 238 9.86 30.00 6.28
N GLY A 239 9.25 29.59 5.16
CA GLY A 239 9.97 29.12 3.98
C GLY A 239 10.63 27.76 4.18
N TRP A 240 11.04 27.12 3.09
CA TRP A 240 11.52 25.73 3.11
C TRP A 240 12.82 25.54 3.92
N GLN A 241 13.77 26.47 3.83
CA GLN A 241 15.08 26.38 4.49
C GLN A 241 14.92 26.37 6.02
N THR A 242 14.19 27.34 6.56
CA THR A 242 13.96 27.46 8.01
C THR A 242 13.05 26.35 8.50
N ALA A 243 12.01 25.98 7.75
CA ALA A 243 11.12 24.89 8.11
C ALA A 243 11.88 23.55 8.21
N CYS A 244 12.67 23.18 7.19
CA CYS A 244 13.45 21.94 7.20
C CYS A 244 14.60 21.96 8.23
N LYS A 245 15.13 23.14 8.57
CA LYS A 245 16.14 23.25 9.65
C LYS A 245 15.54 22.97 11.03
N ARG A 246 14.29 23.37 11.25
CA ARG A 246 13.57 23.17 12.53
C ARG A 246 12.95 21.79 12.64
N ASP A 247 12.43 21.27 11.53
CA ASP A 247 11.70 20.02 11.45
C ASP A 247 12.53 18.98 10.69
N LYS A 248 13.07 18.01 11.45
CA LYS A 248 13.89 16.93 10.89
C LYS A 248 13.08 15.97 10.03
N SER A 249 11.79 15.75 10.33
CA SER A 249 10.96 14.83 9.54
C SER A 249 10.66 15.44 8.18
N LEU A 250 10.32 16.74 8.17
CA LEU A 250 10.15 17.51 6.93
C LEU A 250 11.44 17.57 6.10
N LYS A 251 12.61 17.69 6.74
CA LYS A 251 13.90 17.68 6.04
C LYS A 251 14.14 16.39 5.26
N LYS A 252 13.79 15.23 5.84
CA LYS A 252 13.89 13.93 5.13
C LYS A 252 12.96 13.88 3.90
N GLY A 253 11.91 14.71 3.89
CA GLY A 253 11.02 14.89 2.75
C GLY A 253 11.64 15.58 1.54
N LEU A 254 12.82 16.22 1.65
CA LEU A 254 13.46 16.92 0.53
C LEU A 254 13.97 15.91 -0.51
N ASN A 255 13.52 16.07 -1.75
CA ASN A 255 13.87 15.16 -2.86
C ASN A 255 14.70 15.86 -3.93
N ILE A 256 14.26 17.04 -4.38
CA ILE A 256 14.96 17.85 -5.39
C ILE A 256 15.03 19.30 -4.90
N VAL A 257 16.21 19.91 -4.98
CA VAL A 257 16.47 21.29 -4.53
C VAL A 257 17.23 22.00 -5.65
N GLU A 258 16.60 23.00 -6.27
CA GLU A 258 17.22 23.88 -7.28
C GLU A 258 17.85 23.16 -8.49
N GLY A 259 17.37 21.95 -8.78
CA GLY A 259 17.84 21.10 -9.87
C GLY A 259 18.76 19.95 -9.41
N GLU A 260 19.10 19.89 -8.13
CA GLU A 260 19.91 18.80 -7.56
C GLU A 260 19.03 17.76 -6.87
N VAL A 261 19.29 16.48 -7.09
CA VAL A 261 18.57 15.36 -6.44
C VAL A 261 19.24 15.06 -5.10
N VAL A 262 18.60 15.43 -4.00
CA VAL A 262 19.17 15.30 -2.64
C VAL A 262 18.74 14.03 -1.90
N TYR A 263 17.78 13.29 -2.45
CA TYR A 263 17.32 12.01 -1.89
C TYR A 263 18.02 10.84 -2.57
N LYS A 264 18.79 10.10 -1.78
CA LYS A 264 19.77 9.12 -2.25
C LYS A 264 19.16 8.03 -3.13
N GLU A 265 18.02 7.48 -2.74
CA GLU A 265 17.38 6.37 -3.44
C GLU A 265 16.94 6.75 -4.87
N ILE A 266 16.61 8.03 -5.13
CA ILE A 266 16.29 8.51 -6.48
C ILE A 266 17.57 8.62 -7.32
N ALA A 267 18.66 9.11 -6.72
CA ALA A 267 19.95 9.19 -7.39
C ALA A 267 20.47 7.80 -7.79
N GLU A 268 20.37 6.83 -6.88
CA GLU A 268 20.73 5.43 -7.15
C GLU A 268 19.84 4.80 -8.24
N THR A 269 18.52 5.01 -8.18
CA THR A 269 17.56 4.43 -9.14
C THR A 269 17.83 4.86 -10.59
N PHE A 270 18.23 6.12 -10.80
CA PHE A 270 18.46 6.68 -12.14
C PHE A 270 19.94 6.93 -12.48
N HIS A 271 20.86 6.40 -11.66
CA HIS A 271 22.31 6.57 -11.82
C HIS A 271 22.74 8.05 -11.98
N LEU A 272 22.15 8.93 -11.19
CA LEU A 272 22.48 10.36 -11.16
C LEU A 272 23.62 10.60 -10.16
N GLU A 273 24.47 11.60 -10.42
CA GLU A 273 25.56 11.98 -9.49
C GLU A 273 24.97 12.46 -8.15
N GLU A 274 25.47 11.93 -7.02
CA GLU A 274 25.11 12.41 -5.69
C GLU A 274 25.60 13.86 -5.52
N PRO A 275 24.73 14.83 -5.16
CA PRO A 275 25.19 16.17 -4.86
C PRO A 275 25.94 16.21 -3.53
N VAL A 276 26.96 17.06 -3.48
CA VAL A 276 27.67 17.40 -2.25
C VAL A 276 26.76 18.31 -1.43
N LEU A 277 26.03 17.74 -0.46
CA LEU A 277 25.17 18.51 0.45
C LEU A 277 25.96 19.61 1.17
N VAL A 278 25.48 20.86 1.08
CA VAL A 278 25.88 22.02 1.92
C VAL A 278 24.92 22.17 3.10
#